data_AF-A0A7H4N0G2-F1
#
_entry.id   AF-A0A7H4N0G2-F1
#
_cell.length_a   1.000
_cell.length_b   1.000
_cell.length_c   1.000
_cell.angle_alpha   90.00
_cell.angle_beta   90.00
_cell.angle_gamma   90.00
#
_symmetry.space_group_name_H-M   'P 1'
#
loop_
_entity.id
_entity.type
_entity.pdbx_description
1 polymer ?
#
loop_
_entity_poly.entity_id
_entity_poly.type
_entity_poly.pdbx_seq_one_letter_code
_entity_poly.pdbx_strand_id
1 'polypeptide(L)'
;MISAYEFDASPQDVALLRNISGVSAAAHMPFIGAVGPAFFLKESMEEVAAIKDIGNYFDRAEYIKWKSFRDTDDARYIGLVMPRVLGRLPYGPDTVPVRSFNYVEQVKGPDHEKYLWTSASFSFASNMVKSFINNGWCVQIRGPQAGGAVKDLPIHLYDLGTATR
;
A
#
# COMPACT_ATOMS: atom_id res chain seq x y z
N MET A 1 -1.97 -7.87 13.54
CA MET A 1 -0.95 -8.52 12.70
C MET A 1 -0.67 -7.65 11.49
N ILE A 2 0.61 -7.46 11.11
CA ILE A 2 1.00 -6.65 9.95
C ILE A 2 1.63 -7.59 8.92
N SER A 3 1.14 -7.53 7.68
CA SER A 3 1.59 -8.35 6.58
C SER A 3 2.34 -7.53 5.54
N ALA A 4 3.39 -8.13 4.96
CA ALA A 4 4.09 -7.59 3.79
C ALA A 4 3.49 -8.07 2.46
N TYR A 5 2.46 -8.93 2.50
CA TYR A 5 1.81 -9.44 1.30
C TYR A 5 0.90 -8.40 0.64
N GLU A 6 0.89 -8.44 -0.67
CA GLU A 6 -0.05 -7.74 -1.53
C GLU A 6 -1.08 -8.76 -2.02
N PHE A 7 -2.36 -8.51 -1.70
CA PHE A 7 -3.46 -9.40 -2.06
C PHE A 7 -4.15 -8.91 -3.34
N ASP A 8 -4.61 -9.85 -4.15
CA ASP A 8 -5.44 -9.58 -5.32
C ASP A 8 -6.90 -10.05 -5.12
N ALA A 9 -7.72 -9.92 -6.17
CA ALA A 9 -9.11 -10.35 -6.17
C ALA A 9 -9.29 -11.83 -6.53
N SER A 10 -8.20 -12.61 -6.63
CA SER A 10 -8.25 -14.01 -6.99
C SER A 10 -8.98 -14.84 -5.94
N PRO A 11 -9.61 -15.95 -6.35
CA PRO A 11 -10.22 -16.90 -5.40
C PRO A 11 -9.30 -17.36 -4.28
N GLN A 12 -8.00 -17.52 -4.57
CA GLN A 12 -6.99 -18.02 -3.66
C GLN A 12 -6.71 -17.00 -2.56
N ASP A 13 -6.49 -15.74 -2.93
CA ASP A 13 -6.21 -14.66 -1.99
C ASP A 13 -7.44 -14.33 -1.13
N VAL A 14 -8.63 -14.33 -1.71
CA VAL A 14 -9.88 -14.15 -0.95
C VAL A 14 -10.10 -15.29 0.04
N ALA A 15 -9.78 -16.53 -0.32
CA ALA A 15 -9.86 -17.67 0.60
C ALA A 15 -8.82 -17.56 1.73
N LEU A 16 -7.61 -17.08 1.43
CA LEU A 16 -6.58 -16.81 2.43
C LEU A 16 -7.03 -15.71 3.39
N LEU A 17 -7.58 -14.60 2.89
CA LEU A 17 -8.12 -13.52 3.72
C LEU A 17 -9.24 -14.00 4.64
N ARG A 18 -10.11 -14.91 4.17
CA ARG A 18 -11.16 -15.53 4.99
C ARG A 18 -10.59 -16.39 6.14
N ASN A 19 -9.53 -17.14 5.88
CA ASN A 19 -8.88 -17.92 6.95
C ASN A 19 -8.18 -16.99 7.95
N ILE A 20 -7.48 -15.97 7.46
CA ILE A 20 -6.82 -14.96 8.30
C ILE A 20 -7.84 -14.20 9.14
N SER A 21 -9.01 -13.88 8.59
CA SER A 21 -10.06 -13.15 9.31
C SER A 21 -10.58 -13.96 10.50
N GLY A 22 -10.79 -15.27 10.33
CA GLY A 22 -11.20 -16.15 11.43
C GLY A 22 -10.15 -16.21 12.56
N VAL A 23 -8.87 -16.31 12.22
CA VAL A 23 -7.77 -16.26 13.21
C VAL A 23 -7.70 -14.89 13.90
N SER A 24 -7.84 -13.81 13.14
CA SER A 24 -7.79 -12.43 13.62
C SER A 24 -8.96 -12.12 14.55
N ALA A 25 -10.16 -12.62 14.24
CA ALA A 25 -11.35 -12.49 15.05
C ALA A 25 -11.22 -13.25 16.38
N ALA A 26 -10.77 -14.50 16.33
CA ALA A 26 -10.55 -15.34 17.52
C ALA A 26 -9.47 -14.76 18.46
N ALA A 27 -8.42 -14.15 17.90
CA ALA A 27 -7.35 -13.54 18.68
C ALA A 27 -7.60 -12.07 19.06
N HIS A 28 -8.72 -11.48 18.62
CA HIS A 28 -9.02 -10.05 18.75
C HIS A 28 -7.89 -9.12 18.28
N MET A 29 -7.19 -9.52 17.20
CA MET A 29 -6.09 -8.76 16.63
C MET A 29 -6.38 -8.45 15.17
N PRO A 30 -6.58 -7.18 14.78
CA PRO A 30 -6.81 -6.84 13.38
C PRO A 30 -5.59 -7.21 12.53
N PHE A 31 -5.83 -7.68 11.31
CA PHE A 31 -4.82 -7.95 10.31
C PHE A 31 -4.78 -6.81 9.30
N ILE A 32 -3.58 -6.28 9.05
CA ILE A 32 -3.34 -5.23 8.06
C ILE A 32 -2.47 -5.80 6.94
N GLY A 33 -3.01 -5.88 5.73
CA GLY A 33 -2.31 -6.24 4.50
C GLY A 33 -2.33 -5.10 3.48
N ALA A 34 -1.78 -5.33 2.29
CA ALA A 34 -1.84 -4.36 1.19
C ALA A 34 -2.60 -4.92 -0.02
N VAL A 35 -3.07 -4.03 -0.89
CA VAL A 35 -3.61 -4.37 -2.21
C VAL A 35 -2.92 -3.53 -3.28
N GLY A 36 -2.67 -4.16 -4.42
CA GLY A 36 -2.03 -3.54 -5.57
C GLY A 36 -2.96 -3.34 -6.76
N PRO A 37 -2.42 -2.95 -7.92
CA PRO A 37 -3.22 -2.74 -9.13
C PRO A 37 -3.86 -4.03 -9.65
N ALA A 38 -3.23 -5.19 -9.41
CA ALA A 38 -3.76 -6.50 -9.77
C ALA A 38 -5.11 -6.81 -9.08
N PHE A 39 -5.33 -6.27 -7.87
CA PHE A 39 -6.62 -6.36 -7.18
C PHE A 39 -7.75 -5.75 -8.02
N PHE A 40 -7.43 -4.70 -8.77
CA PHE A 40 -8.34 -4.00 -9.66
C PHE A 40 -8.25 -4.48 -11.11
N LEU A 41 -7.64 -5.64 -11.37
CA LEU A 41 -7.42 -6.16 -12.73
C LEU A 41 -6.70 -5.14 -13.64
N LYS A 42 -5.81 -4.34 -13.05
CA LYS A 42 -4.99 -3.32 -13.70
C LYS A 42 -3.51 -3.66 -13.59
N GLU A 43 -2.71 -3.10 -14.49
CA GLU A 43 -1.26 -3.28 -14.47
C GLU A 43 -0.56 -2.21 -13.60
N SER A 44 -1.15 -1.01 -13.50
CA SER A 44 -0.57 0.11 -12.76
C SER A 44 -1.57 0.81 -11.85
N MET A 45 -1.05 1.47 -10.81
CA MET A 45 -1.88 2.29 -9.91
C MET A 45 -2.45 3.54 -10.60
N GLU A 46 -1.87 3.98 -11.71
CA GLU A 46 -2.39 5.09 -12.52
C GLU A 46 -3.71 4.69 -13.19
N GLU A 47 -3.79 3.46 -13.71
CA GLU A 47 -5.02 2.91 -14.27
C GLU A 47 -6.10 2.72 -13.20
N VAL A 48 -5.70 2.39 -11.96
CA VAL A 48 -6.63 2.33 -10.82
C VAL A 48 -7.18 3.72 -10.51
N ALA A 49 -6.33 4.75 -10.50
CA ALA A 49 -6.75 6.13 -10.27
C ALA A 49 -7.69 6.65 -11.38
N ALA A 50 -7.60 6.10 -12.59
CA ALA A 50 -8.48 6.44 -13.71
C ALA A 50 -9.89 5.81 -13.61
N ILE A 51 -10.14 4.90 -12.65
CA ILE A 51 -11.47 4.31 -12.43
C ILE A 51 -12.41 5.38 -11.85
N LYS A 52 -13.42 5.78 -12.63
CA LYS A 52 -14.37 6.83 -12.24
C LYS A 52 -15.28 6.45 -11.07
N ASP A 53 -15.73 5.20 -11.05
CA ASP A 53 -16.67 4.69 -10.04
C ASP A 53 -16.24 3.31 -9.57
N ILE A 54 -15.63 3.28 -8.38
CA ILE A 54 -15.11 2.07 -7.76
C ILE A 54 -16.23 1.16 -7.23
N GLY A 55 -17.39 1.73 -6.88
CA GLY A 55 -18.52 0.96 -6.38
C GLY A 55 -19.08 0.07 -7.48
N ASN A 56 -19.44 0.69 -8.61
CA ASN A 56 -19.87 -0.03 -9.81
C ASN A 56 -18.76 -0.95 -10.36
N TYR A 57 -17.49 -0.59 -10.14
CA TYR A 57 -16.37 -1.44 -10.55
C TYR A 57 -16.36 -2.81 -9.84
N PHE A 58 -16.73 -2.86 -8.57
CA PHE A 58 -16.84 -4.10 -7.79
C PHE A 58 -18.12 -4.90 -8.06
N ASP A 59 -19.03 -4.41 -8.90
CA ASP A 59 -20.23 -5.15 -9.28
C ASP A 59 -20.00 -6.25 -10.31
N ARG A 60 -18.82 -6.27 -10.93
CA ARG A 60 -18.41 -7.28 -11.91
C ARG A 60 -18.32 -8.69 -11.30
N ALA A 61 -18.43 -9.70 -12.16
CA ALA A 61 -18.48 -11.10 -11.76
C ALA A 61 -17.20 -11.58 -11.05
N GLU A 62 -16.07 -11.00 -11.41
CA GLU A 62 -14.74 -11.27 -10.85
C GLU A 62 -14.70 -11.01 -9.33
N TYR A 63 -15.52 -10.09 -8.82
CA TYR A 63 -15.56 -9.72 -7.40
C TYR A 63 -16.65 -10.43 -6.60
N ILE A 64 -17.36 -11.42 -7.15
CA ILE A 64 -18.41 -12.14 -6.39
C ILE A 64 -17.86 -12.74 -5.09
N LYS A 65 -16.68 -13.37 -5.14
CA LYS A 65 -16.04 -13.95 -3.95
C LYS A 65 -15.60 -12.88 -2.95
N TRP A 66 -15.06 -11.77 -3.44
CA TRP A 66 -14.66 -10.62 -2.62
C TRP A 66 -15.86 -10.01 -1.90
N LYS A 67 -16.98 -9.79 -2.60
CA LYS A 67 -18.23 -9.29 -1.99
C LYS A 67 -18.76 -10.25 -0.92
N SER A 68 -18.86 -11.54 -1.25
CA SER A 68 -19.27 -12.56 -0.28
C SER A 68 -18.36 -12.62 0.94
N PHE A 69 -17.06 -12.37 0.80
CA PHE A 69 -16.15 -12.26 1.94
C PHE A 69 -16.44 -11.00 2.77
N ARG A 70 -16.65 -9.84 2.14
CA ARG A 70 -16.98 -8.59 2.84
C ARG A 70 -18.29 -8.65 3.63
N ASP A 71 -19.23 -9.51 3.24
CA ASP A 71 -20.50 -9.71 3.94
C ASP A 71 -20.36 -10.57 5.22
N THR A 72 -19.19 -11.15 5.47
CA THR A 72 -18.92 -11.93 6.69
C THR A 72 -18.60 -11.02 7.88
N ASP A 73 -18.98 -11.43 9.10
CA ASP A 73 -18.70 -10.63 10.31
C ASP A 73 -17.19 -10.51 10.59
N ASP A 74 -16.43 -11.56 10.31
CA ASP A 74 -14.98 -11.59 10.53
C ASP A 74 -14.21 -10.63 9.62
N ALA A 75 -14.78 -10.21 8.49
CA ALA A 75 -14.14 -9.28 7.56
C ALA A 75 -13.81 -7.94 8.23
N ARG A 76 -14.49 -7.57 9.32
CA ARG A 76 -14.20 -6.35 10.11
C ARG A 76 -12.79 -6.33 10.72
N TYR A 77 -12.15 -7.49 10.87
CA TYR A 77 -10.79 -7.60 11.39
C TYR A 77 -9.73 -7.43 10.29
N ILE A 78 -10.11 -7.36 9.02
CA ILE A 78 -9.19 -7.20 7.90
C ILE A 78 -9.15 -5.73 7.46
N GLY A 79 -7.96 -5.15 7.49
CA GLY A 79 -7.65 -3.88 6.85
C GLY A 79 -6.71 -4.10 5.66
N LEU A 80 -7.07 -3.58 4.50
CA LEU A 80 -6.21 -3.59 3.32
C LEU A 80 -5.85 -2.16 2.97
N VAL A 81 -4.56 -1.87 2.83
CA VAL A 81 -4.04 -0.52 2.54
C VAL A 81 -3.47 -0.41 1.14
N MET A 82 -3.60 0.78 0.55
CA MET A 82 -3.08 1.15 -0.76
C MET A 82 -2.95 2.69 -0.82
N PRO A 83 -2.07 3.25 -1.68
CA PRO A 83 -1.07 2.58 -2.52
C PRO A 83 0.22 2.23 -1.76
N ARG A 84 1.19 1.58 -2.43
CA ARG A 84 2.57 1.38 -1.93
C ARG A 84 3.27 2.73 -1.68
N VAL A 85 4.29 2.74 -0.81
CA VAL A 85 5.10 3.94 -0.49
C VAL A 85 6.54 3.77 -0.96
N LEU A 86 7.24 4.88 -1.23
CA LEU A 86 8.64 4.83 -1.63
C LEU A 86 9.52 4.44 -0.44
N GLY A 87 10.27 3.33 -0.57
CA GLY A 87 11.09 2.78 0.51
C GLY A 87 12.45 3.46 0.65
N ARG A 88 13.07 3.86 -0.47
CA ARG A 88 14.32 4.64 -0.46
C ARG A 88 14.42 5.55 -1.68
N LEU A 89 15.31 6.54 -1.57
CA LEU A 89 15.78 7.29 -2.72
C LEU A 89 16.68 6.43 -3.62
N PRO A 90 16.62 6.63 -4.94
CA PRO A 90 17.56 6.00 -5.86
C PRO A 90 18.99 6.46 -5.58
N TYR A 91 19.96 5.59 -5.84
CA TYR A 91 21.37 5.94 -5.70
C TYR A 91 21.82 6.90 -6.80
N GLY A 92 22.64 7.87 -6.42
CA GLY A 92 23.17 8.85 -7.35
C GLY A 92 24.02 9.91 -6.63
N PRO A 93 24.87 10.65 -7.37
CA PRO A 93 25.70 11.70 -6.80
C PRO A 93 24.87 12.83 -6.18
N ASP A 94 23.70 13.12 -6.75
CA ASP A 94 22.79 14.19 -6.31
C ASP A 94 21.80 13.74 -5.20
N THR A 95 21.72 12.43 -4.94
CA THR A 95 20.79 11.84 -3.96
C THR A 95 21.55 11.10 -2.86
N VAL A 96 21.74 9.78 -3.01
CA VAL A 96 22.44 8.92 -2.07
C VAL A 96 23.67 8.36 -2.77
N PRO A 97 24.88 8.87 -2.49
CA PRO A 97 26.10 8.40 -3.14
C PRO A 97 26.59 7.07 -2.54
N VAL A 98 27.09 6.18 -3.40
CA VAL A 98 27.78 4.96 -2.98
C VAL A 98 29.25 5.26 -2.73
N ARG A 99 29.80 4.80 -1.60
CA ARG A 99 31.18 5.13 -1.19
C ARG A 99 32.26 4.46 -2.05
N SER A 100 32.01 3.24 -2.53
CA SER A 100 33.05 2.38 -3.13
C SER A 100 33.22 2.57 -4.63
N PHE A 101 32.17 3.02 -5.34
CA PHE A 101 32.20 3.22 -6.79
C PHE A 101 31.13 4.23 -7.19
N ASN A 102 31.33 4.86 -8.35
CA ASN A 102 30.36 5.80 -8.91
C ASN A 102 29.16 5.01 -9.45
N TYR A 103 28.07 4.99 -8.68
CA TYR A 103 26.83 4.32 -9.05
C TYR A 103 25.70 5.33 -9.21
N VAL A 104 25.01 5.23 -10.35
CA VAL A 104 23.83 6.03 -10.68
C VAL A 104 22.72 5.05 -11.04
N GLU A 105 21.69 5.00 -10.20
CA GLU A 105 20.53 4.15 -10.42
C GLU A 105 19.61 4.79 -11.47
N GLN A 106 19.42 4.08 -12.58
CA GLN A 106 18.68 4.58 -13.74
C GLN A 106 17.17 4.41 -13.57
N VAL A 107 16.59 5.15 -12.62
CA VAL A 107 15.13 5.16 -12.35
C VAL A 107 14.36 6.23 -13.12
N LYS A 108 15.06 7.10 -13.86
CA LYS A 108 14.42 8.16 -14.65
C LYS A 108 13.62 7.54 -15.80
N GLY A 109 12.45 8.11 -16.08
CA GLY A 109 11.57 7.69 -17.18
C GLY A 109 10.14 7.39 -16.71
N PRO A 110 9.28 6.88 -17.62
CA PRO A 110 7.90 6.56 -17.32
C PRO A 110 7.72 5.27 -16.51
N ASP A 111 8.78 4.46 -16.38
CA ASP A 111 8.73 3.18 -15.68
C ASP A 111 8.94 3.36 -14.18
N HIS A 112 7.83 3.35 -13.44
CA HIS A 112 7.80 3.55 -12.00
C HIS A 112 8.22 2.30 -11.21
N GLU A 113 8.27 1.11 -11.81
CA GLU A 113 8.65 -0.12 -11.10
C GLU A 113 10.16 -0.22 -10.82
N LYS A 114 10.95 0.69 -11.40
CA LYS A 114 12.38 0.82 -11.07
C LYS A 114 12.64 1.40 -9.68
N TYR A 115 11.64 2.03 -9.07
CA TYR A 115 11.75 2.49 -7.69
C TYR A 115 11.54 1.34 -6.71
N LEU A 116 12.21 1.42 -5.55
CA LEU A 116 11.97 0.48 -4.47
C LEU A 116 10.67 0.83 -3.74
N TRP A 117 9.57 0.20 -4.16
CA TRP A 117 8.28 0.31 -3.48
C TRP A 117 8.21 -0.59 -2.25
N THR A 118 7.61 -0.07 -1.18
CA THR A 118 7.38 -0.79 0.08
C THR A 118 5.88 -0.82 0.37
N SER A 119 5.42 -1.91 0.98
CA SER A 119 4.03 -2.04 1.41
C SER A 119 3.65 -0.92 2.39
N ALA A 120 2.52 -0.26 2.14
CA ALA A 120 2.01 0.78 3.04
C ALA A 120 1.52 0.23 4.39
N SER A 121 1.41 -1.10 4.54
CA SER A 121 1.03 -1.72 5.82
C SER A 121 2.02 -1.37 6.92
N PHE A 122 3.30 -1.24 6.59
CA PHE A 122 4.35 -0.80 7.53
C PHE A 122 4.19 0.66 7.93
N SER A 123 3.86 1.55 6.99
CA SER A 123 3.58 2.95 7.29
C SER A 123 2.34 3.11 8.17
N PHE A 124 1.29 2.33 7.90
CA PHE A 124 0.10 2.31 8.73
C PHE A 124 0.40 1.78 10.14
N ALA A 125 1.20 0.72 10.25
CA ALA A 125 1.65 0.18 11.53
C ALA A 125 2.45 1.21 12.34
N SER A 126 3.32 2.01 11.68
CA SER A 126 4.04 3.11 12.33
C SER A 126 3.08 4.10 13.00
N ASN A 127 1.97 4.45 12.34
CA ASN A 127 0.96 5.34 12.91
C ASN A 127 0.20 4.69 14.07
N MET A 128 -0.12 3.39 13.99
CA MET A 128 -0.72 2.66 15.12
C MET A 128 0.19 2.68 16.35
N VAL A 129 1.48 2.39 16.17
CA VAL A 129 2.48 2.41 17.25
C VAL A 129 2.62 3.82 17.83
N LYS A 130 2.70 4.86 16.98
CA LYS A 130 2.75 6.26 17.43
C LYS A 130 1.50 6.65 18.25
N SER A 131 0.31 6.28 17.79
CA SER A 131 -0.93 6.54 18.52
C SER A 131 -0.93 5.85 19.88
N PHE A 132 -0.47 4.60 19.95
CA PHE A 132 -0.38 3.85 21.19
C PHE A 132 0.63 4.46 22.16
N ILE A 133 1.82 4.83 21.69
CA ILE A 133 2.86 5.48 22.52
C ILE A 133 2.33 6.81 23.11
N ASN A 134 1.64 7.61 22.30
CA ASN A 134 1.20 8.95 22.74
C ASN A 134 -0.04 8.92 23.63
N ASN A 135 -0.97 7.98 23.41
CA ASN A 135 -2.30 8.00 24.02
C ASN A 135 -2.67 6.74 24.80
N GLY A 136 -1.87 5.66 24.73
CA GLY A 136 -2.22 4.33 25.24
C GLY A 136 -3.25 3.56 24.39
N TRP A 137 -3.74 4.16 23.30
CA TRP A 137 -4.78 3.60 22.44
C TRP A 137 -4.47 3.86 20.95
N CYS A 138 -4.87 2.94 20.08
CA CYS A 138 -4.69 3.03 18.62
C CYS A 138 -5.85 3.78 17.93
N VAL A 139 -6.29 4.92 18.47
CA VAL A 139 -7.45 5.67 17.93
C VAL A 139 -7.05 6.81 16.98
N GLN A 140 -5.87 7.40 17.16
CA GLN A 140 -5.35 8.50 16.34
C GLN A 140 -4.50 7.94 15.19
N ILE A 141 -5.16 7.23 14.29
CA ILE A 141 -4.50 6.54 13.16
C ILE A 141 -5.03 6.98 11.79
N ARG A 142 -5.88 8.01 11.76
CA ARG A 142 -6.56 8.49 10.54
C ARG A 142 -6.60 10.01 10.49
N GLY A 143 -6.57 10.57 9.29
CA GLY A 143 -6.64 12.01 9.06
C GLY A 143 -5.28 12.73 9.21
N PRO A 144 -5.01 13.80 8.43
CA PRO A 144 -3.69 14.44 8.40
C PRO A 144 -3.25 15.01 9.74
N GLN A 145 -4.17 15.61 10.50
CA GLN A 145 -3.89 16.22 11.81
C GLN A 145 -4.22 15.29 12.99
N ALA A 146 -4.83 14.13 12.74
CA ALA A 146 -5.33 13.21 13.76
C ALA A 146 -4.52 11.90 13.82
N GLY A 147 -3.21 12.00 13.55
CA GLY A 147 -2.23 10.92 13.71
C GLY A 147 -2.11 9.96 12.52
N GLY A 148 -2.87 10.19 11.44
CA GLY A 148 -2.76 9.41 10.20
C GLY A 148 -1.67 9.87 9.23
N ALA A 149 -0.98 11.00 9.50
CA ALA A 149 0.04 11.52 8.60
C ALA A 149 1.33 10.68 8.64
N VAL A 150 1.70 10.14 7.48
CA VAL A 150 3.02 9.55 7.26
C VAL A 150 3.97 10.69 6.87
N LYS A 151 4.95 10.97 7.74
CA LYS A 151 5.93 12.05 7.57
C LYS A 151 7.23 11.50 6.99
N ASP A 152 8.07 12.40 6.50
CA ASP A 152 9.45 12.12 6.06
C ASP A 152 9.54 11.06 4.94
N LEU A 153 8.56 11.06 4.05
CA LEU A 153 8.59 10.20 2.86
C LEU A 153 9.73 10.64 1.92
N PRO A 154 10.48 9.71 1.32
CA PRO A 154 11.49 10.03 0.33
C PRO A 154 10.89 10.78 -0.87
N ILE A 155 11.52 11.89 -1.28
CA ILE A 155 11.13 12.66 -2.47
C ILE A 155 12.30 12.66 -3.45
N HIS A 156 12.11 12.08 -4.63
CA HIS A 156 13.10 12.11 -5.70
C HIS A 156 12.76 13.25 -6.68
N LEU A 157 13.59 14.30 -6.66
CA LEU A 157 13.49 15.41 -7.61
C LEU A 157 14.41 15.12 -8.80
N TYR A 158 13.86 15.11 -10.01
CA TYR A 158 14.63 14.97 -11.24
C TYR A 158 14.05 15.87 -12.33
N ASP A 159 14.92 16.31 -13.24
CA ASP A 159 14.51 17.07 -14.42
C ASP A 159 13.86 16.12 -15.45
N LEU A 160 12.66 16.46 -15.89
CA LEU A 160 11.93 15.75 -16.96
C LEU A 160 12.49 16.08 -18.35
N GLY A 161 13.42 17.03 -18.44
CA GLY A 161 13.96 17.54 -19.68
C GLY A 161 12.93 18.46 -20.34
N THR A 162 13.19 19.76 -20.34
CA THR A 162 12.52 20.67 -21.28
C THR A 162 12.79 20.16 -22.69
N ALA A 163 11.72 19.78 -23.41
CA ALA A 163 11.79 19.54 -24.84
C ALA A 163 12.36 20.80 -25.52
N THR A 164 13.66 20.79 -25.81
CA THR A 164 14.26 21.72 -26.76
C THR A 164 13.66 21.41 -28.12
N ARG A 165 12.82 22.35 -28.58
CA ARG A 165 12.37 22.45 -29.96
C ARG A 165 13.55 22.55 -30.92
#